data_AF-A0A952FM17-F1
#
_entry.id   AF-A0A952FM17-F1
#
_cell.length_a   1.000
_cell.length_b   1.000
_cell.length_c   1.000
_cell.angle_alpha   90.00
_cell.angle_beta   90.00
_cell.angle_gamma   90.00
#
_symmetry.space_group_name_H-M   'P 1'
#
loop_
_entity.id
_entity.type
_entity.pdbx_description
1 polymer ?
#
loop_
_entity_poly.entity_id
_entity_poly.type
_entity_poly.pdbx_seq_one_letter_code
_entity_poly.pdbx_strand_id
1 'polypeptide(L)' 'RGDAGLDRPAPEAGAEAWYAYVYLRDNPRGRHREHWHHSSGCRRWLVVERDTVTHAVYGVADAALAKTDGSPA' A
#
# COMPACT_ATOMS: atom_id res chain seq x y z
N ARG A 1 8.09 1.36 -0.90
CA ARG A 1 6.68 1.70 -0.57
C ARG A 1 6.38 0.97 0.74
N GLY A 2 5.80 1.65 1.73
CA GLY A 2 5.41 1.04 3.00
C GLY A 2 3.92 0.71 2.94
N ASP A 3 3.09 1.73 3.14
CA ASP A 3 1.64 1.66 3.02
C ASP A 3 1.14 1.30 1.60
N ALA A 4 0.14 0.42 1.52
CA ALA A 4 -0.52 0.01 0.29
C ALA A 4 -1.90 0.63 0.04
N GLY A 5 -2.40 1.47 0.96
CA GLY A 5 -3.71 2.12 0.84
C GLY A 5 -3.73 3.38 -0.03
N LEU A 6 -2.58 4.00 -0.32
CA LEU A 6 -2.57 5.30 -1.01
C LEU A 6 -2.71 5.20 -2.53
N ASP A 7 -3.66 5.96 -3.05
CA ASP A 7 -3.82 6.23 -4.47
C ASP A 7 -2.99 7.43 -4.91
N ARG A 8 -2.37 7.28 -6.08
CA ARG A 8 -1.62 8.38 -6.69
C ARG A 8 -2.63 9.40 -7.22
N PRO A 9 -2.52 10.69 -6.85
CA PRO A 9 -3.39 11.72 -7.39
C PRO A 9 -3.14 11.95 -8.88
N ALA A 10 -4.11 12.57 -9.54
CA ALA A 10 -3.98 12.98 -10.94
C ALA A 10 -2.81 13.96 -11.13
N PRO A 11 -2.14 13.98 -12.29
CA PRO A 11 -1.02 14.88 -12.58
C PRO A 11 -1.29 16.36 -12.25
N GLU A 12 -2.49 16.81 -12.57
CA GLU A 12 -3.00 18.18 -12.40
C GLU A 12 -3.56 18.49 -11.00
N ALA A 13 -3.50 17.54 -10.07
CA ALA A 13 -3.96 17.76 -8.70
C ALA A 13 -3.16 18.89 -8.02
N GLY A 14 -3.80 19.57 -7.07
CA GLY A 14 -3.20 20.67 -6.33
C GLY A 14 -2.04 20.26 -5.43
N ALA A 15 -1.25 21.25 -5.00
CA ALA A 15 -0.06 21.03 -4.17
C ALA A 15 -0.36 20.29 -2.86
N GLU A 16 -1.52 20.52 -2.25
CA GLU A 16 -1.94 19.86 -1.01
C GLU A 16 -2.18 18.35 -1.20
N ALA A 17 -2.84 17.95 -2.29
CA ALA A 17 -3.06 16.54 -2.61
C ALA A 17 -1.73 15.83 -2.90
N TRP A 18 -0.83 16.49 -3.61
CA TRP A 18 0.53 15.98 -3.84
C TRP A 18 1.34 15.90 -2.55
N TYR A 19 1.24 16.90 -1.66
CA TYR A 19 1.90 16.88 -0.36
C TYR A 19 1.44 15.68 0.47
N ALA A 20 0.13 15.47 0.58
CA ALA A 20 -0.44 14.33 1.30
C ALA A 20 0.05 13.00 0.70
N TYR A 21 -0.01 12.85 -0.63
CA TYR A 21 0.44 11.64 -1.30
C TYR A 21 1.95 11.40 -1.18
N VAL A 22 2.80 12.42 -1.17
CA VAL A 22 4.26 12.22 -1.10
C VAL A 22 4.72 11.99 0.33
N TYR A 23 4.19 12.74 1.30
CA TYR A 23 4.77 12.83 2.64
C TYR A 23 3.98 12.15 3.75
N LEU A 24 2.65 12.03 3.64
CA LEU A 24 1.82 11.49 4.73
C LEU A 24 1.58 10.00 4.54
N ARG A 25 1.71 9.21 5.61
CA ARG A 25 1.47 7.76 5.64
C ARG A 25 0.82 7.36 6.94
N ASP A 26 -0.10 6.41 6.87
CA ASP A 26 -0.58 5.75 8.07
C ASP A 26 0.51 4.82 8.61
N ASN A 27 0.65 4.81 9.94
CA ASN A 27 1.57 3.90 10.64
C ASN A 27 0.81 3.20 11.78
N PRO A 28 -0.18 2.35 11.45
CA PRO A 28 -1.01 1.71 12.46
C PRO A 28 -0.22 0.66 13.25
N ARG A 29 -0.47 0.64 14.56
CA ARG A 29 -0.05 -0.46 15.43
C ARG A 29 -1.07 -1.60 15.31
N GLY A 30 -0.66 -2.75 14.78
CA GLY A 30 -1.54 -3.89 14.51
C GLY A 30 -1.66 -4.16 13.01
N ARG A 31 -2.83 -4.60 12.54
CA ARG A 31 -3.04 -4.97 11.13
C ARG A 31 -2.78 -3.79 10.18
N HIS A 32 -1.93 -4.02 9.20
CA HIS A 32 -1.55 -3.05 8.17
C HIS A 32 -1.41 -3.73 6.81
N ARG A 33 -1.78 -3.03 5.73
CA ARG A 33 -1.58 -3.48 4.35
C ARG A 33 -0.33 -2.81 3.80
N GLU A 34 0.67 -3.61 3.50
CA GLU A 34 2.01 -3.14 3.12
C GLU A 34 2.38 -3.57 1.70
N HIS A 35 3.14 -2.73 1.01
CA HIS A 35 3.78 -3.09 -0.26
C HIS A 35 5.09 -3.86 -0.03
N TRP A 36 5.18 -5.07 -0.57
CA TRP A 36 6.39 -5.90 -0.51
C TRP A 36 6.91 -6.18 -1.92
N HIS A 37 8.22 -6.09 -2.13
CA HIS A 37 8.85 -6.39 -3.43
C HIS A 37 9.59 -7.73 -3.36
N HIS A 38 9.21 -8.66 -4.23
CA HIS A 38 9.86 -9.98 -4.30
C HIS A 38 11.14 -9.92 -5.15
N SER A 39 12.11 -9.13 -4.68
CA SER A 39 13.33 -8.74 -5.41
C SER A 39 14.20 -9.93 -5.82
N SER A 40 14.35 -10.93 -4.95
CA SER A 40 15.16 -12.12 -5.20
C SER A 40 14.43 -13.22 -5.97
N GLY A 41 13.23 -12.94 -6.48
CA GLY A 41 12.41 -13.90 -7.21
C GLY A 41 11.76 -13.26 -8.44
N CYS A 42 10.43 -13.28 -8.48
CA CYS A 42 9.67 -12.85 -9.66
C CYS A 42 9.61 -11.33 -9.88
N ARG A 43 10.19 -10.52 -8.97
CA ARG A 43 10.21 -9.04 -9.03
C ARG A 43 8.82 -8.39 -9.03
N ARG A 44 7.78 -9.13 -8.62
CA ARG A 44 6.42 -8.61 -8.45
C ARG A 44 6.32 -7.77 -7.18
N TRP A 45 5.41 -6.81 -7.20
CA TRP A 45 4.95 -6.13 -6.00
C TRP A 45 3.74 -6.88 -5.44
N LEU A 46 3.71 -7.04 -4.13
CA LEU A 46 2.66 -7.72 -3.38
C LEU A 46 2.04 -6.72 -2.40
N VAL A 47 0.75 -6.90 -2.12
CA VAL A 47 0.09 -6.30 -0.96
C VAL A 47 -0.03 -7.38 0.10
N VAL A 48 0.57 -7.14 1.26
CA VAL A 48 0.59 -8.07 2.40
C VAL A 48 -0.18 -7.45 3.55
N GLU A 49 -1.20 -8.15 4.06
CA GLU A 49 -1.82 -7.78 5.34
C GLU A 49 -1.07 -8.46 6.48
N ARG A 50 -0.40 -7.66 7.30
CA ARG A 50 0.44 -8.13 8.41
C ARG A 50 0.15 -7.34 9.67
N ASP A 51 0.21 -8.00 10.82
CA ASP A 51 0.25 -7.32 12.10
C ASP A 51 1.65 -6.73 12.37
N THR A 52 1.74 -5.41 12.57
CA THR A 52 3.02 -4.71 12.81
C THR A 52 3.63 -5.00 14.18
N VAL A 53 2.88 -5.60 15.11
CA VAL A 53 3.34 -5.97 16.46
C VAL A 53 3.74 -7.45 16.53
N THR A 54 2.89 -8.34 16.03
CA THR A 54 3.09 -9.79 16.15
C THR A 54 3.76 -10.43 14.93
N HIS A 55 3.81 -9.71 13.82
CA HIS A 55 4.26 -10.19 12.51
C HIS A 55 3.42 -11.31 11.89
N ALA A 56 2.24 -11.62 12.45
CA ALA A 56 1.30 -12.53 11.84
C ALA A 56 0.85 -12.00 10.46
N VAL A 57 0.85 -12.86 9.45
CA VAL A 57 0.40 -12.55 8.09
C VAL A 57 -0.99 -13.15 7.88
N TYR A 58 -1.95 -12.32 7.45
CA TYR A 58 -3.34 -12.71 7.26
C TYR A 58 -3.73 -12.88 5.80
N GLY A 59 -3.00 -12.26 4.86
CA GLY A 59 -3.29 -12.36 3.44
C GLY A 59 -2.20 -11.75 2.58
N VAL A 60 -2.09 -12.26 1.34
CA VAL A 60 -1.16 -11.77 0.32
C VAL A 60 -1.86 -11.75 -1.03
N ALA A 61 -1.76 -10.64 -1.75
CA ALA A 61 -2.27 -10.49 -3.11
C ALA A 61 -1.22 -9.87 -4.04
N ASP A 62 -1.31 -10.17 -5.34
CA ASP A 62 -0.55 -9.42 -6.35
C ASP A 62 -1.05 -7.97 -6.35
N ALA A 63 -0.13 -7.00 -6.24
CA ALA A 63 -0.49 -5.58 -6.19
C ALA A 63 -1.18 -5.10 -7.48
N ALA A 64 -0.92 -5.75 -8.62
CA ALA A 64 -1.60 -5.45 -9.88
C ALA A 64 -3.07 -5.88 -9.87
N LEU A 65 -3.43 -6.90 -9.09
CA LEU A 65 -4.79 -7.42 -8.99
C LEU A 65 -5.57 -6.79 -7.83
N ALA A 66 -4.86 -6.38 -6.77
CA ALA A 66 -5.44 -5.80 -5.56
C ALA A 66 -6.14 -4.44 -5.78
N LYS A 67 -5.94 -3.78 -6.93
CA LYS A 67 -6.61 -2.52 -7.31
C LYS A 67 -8.06 -2.69 -7.78
N THR A 68 -8.55 -3.91 -7.91
CA THR A 68 -9.83 -4.19 -8.61
C THR A 68 -11.06 -4.16 -7.70
N ASP A 69 -10.90 -4.12 -6.38
CA ASP A 69 -12.04 -4.03 -5.45
C ASP A 69 -12.30 -2.56 -5.10
N GLY A 70 -13.18 -1.93 -5.88
CA GLY A 70 -13.53 -0.51 -5.82
C GLY A 70 -14.04 -0.02 -4.46
N SER A 71 -13.15 0.53 -3.65
CA SER A 71 -13.50 1.50 -2.62
C SER A 71 -13.52 2.90 -3.25
N PRO A 72 -14.61 3.69 -3.14
CA PRO A 72 -14.69 5.00 -3.77
C PRO A 72 -13.72 5.98 -3.08
N ALA A 73 -13.18 6.87 -3.90
CA ALA A 73 -12.32 7.99 -3.54
C ALA A 73 -13.01 9.00 -2.62
#